data_AF-A0A7X7UK95-F1
#
_entry.id   AF-A0A7X7UK95-F1
#
_cell.length_a   1.000
_cell.length_b   1.000
_cell.length_c   1.000
_cell.angle_alpha   90.00
_cell.angle_beta   90.00
_cell.angle_gamma   90.00
#
_symmetry.space_group_name_H-M   'P 1'
#
loop_
_entity.id
_entity.type
_entity.pdbx_description
1 polymer ?
#
loop_
_entity_poly.entity_id
_entity_poly.type
_entity_poly.pdbx_seq_one_letter_code
_entity_poly.pdbx_strand_id
1 'polypeptide(L)'
;MPRKKQKKRKQVRFRKVTFKLTSQQMKSLENFCIRRGTTPIKFIKKNLEPFLTQYRDVKPVPPPNHRQLTIFDQLLEAGEPTVKYH
;
A
#
# COMPACT_ATOMS: atom_id res chain seq x y z
N MET A 1 9.03 -31.99 -35.74
CA MET A 1 8.11 -31.00 -35.12
C MET A 1 8.91 -30.02 -34.26
N PRO A 2 8.79 -28.70 -34.45
CA PRO A 2 9.57 -27.74 -33.67
C PRO A 2 9.12 -27.74 -32.20
N ARG A 3 10.07 -27.96 -31.28
CA ARG A 3 9.79 -27.96 -29.83
C ARG A 3 9.39 -26.55 -29.38
N LYS A 4 8.18 -26.39 -28.83
CA LYS A 4 7.72 -25.13 -28.20
C LYS A 4 8.73 -24.72 -27.11
N LYS A 5 9.40 -23.57 -27.29
CA LYS A 5 10.27 -22.99 -26.26
C LYS A 5 9.44 -22.69 -25.01
N GLN A 6 9.79 -23.30 -23.88
CA GLN A 6 9.13 -23.02 -22.61
C GLN A 6 9.42 -21.57 -22.19
N LYS A 7 8.38 -20.78 -21.89
CA LYS A 7 8.53 -19.42 -21.37
C LYS A 7 9.22 -19.48 -20.01
N LYS A 8 10.38 -18.84 -19.88
CA LYS A 8 11.09 -18.71 -18.59
C LYS A 8 10.20 -17.92 -17.62
N ARG A 9 9.95 -18.47 -16.43
CA ARG A 9 9.21 -17.77 -15.37
C ARG A 9 10.02 -16.56 -14.92
N LYS A 10 9.36 -15.41 -14.73
CA LYS A 10 10.00 -14.22 -14.17
C LYS A 10 10.43 -14.53 -12.73
N GLN A 11 11.66 -14.20 -12.38
CA GLN A 11 12.16 -14.35 -11.02
C GLN A 11 11.39 -13.41 -10.09
N VAL A 12 10.89 -13.95 -8.97
CA VAL A 12 10.27 -13.13 -7.93
C VAL A 12 11.37 -12.37 -7.21
N ARG A 13 11.29 -11.04 -7.21
CA ARG A 13 12.22 -10.17 -6.48
C ARG A 13 11.69 -9.98 -5.07
N PHE A 14 12.42 -10.49 -4.08
CA PHE A 14 12.11 -10.27 -2.67
C PHE A 14 12.82 -9.02 -2.15
N ARG A 15 12.20 -8.32 -1.20
CA ARG A 15 12.81 -7.18 -0.47
C ARG A 15 12.91 -7.55 1.01
N LYS A 16 14.02 -7.17 1.65
CA LYS A 16 14.25 -7.40 3.08
C LYS A 16 13.61 -6.26 3.87
N VAL A 17 12.83 -6.61 4.89
CA VAL A 17 12.28 -5.67 5.87
C VAL A 17 12.87 -6.02 7.23
N THR A 18 13.47 -5.05 7.90
CA THR A 18 14.05 -5.22 9.24
C THR A 18 13.44 -4.19 10.17
N PHE A 19 12.92 -4.65 11.30
CA PHE A 19 12.43 -3.80 12.38
C PHE A 19 12.92 -4.38 13.71
N LYS A 20 13.04 -3.52 14.72
CA LYS A 20 13.42 -3.92 16.07
C LYS A 20 12.16 -4.20 16.88
N LEU A 21 12.24 -5.20 17.76
CA LEU A 21 11.25 -5.48 18.78
C LEU A 21 11.92 -5.38 20.15
N THR A 22 11.16 -5.02 21.17
CA THR A 22 11.65 -5.15 22.54
C THR A 22 11.77 -6.63 22.92
N SER A 23 12.62 -6.93 23.90
CA SER A 23 12.81 -8.31 24.37
C SER A 23 11.50 -8.95 24.84
N GLN A 24 10.63 -8.16 25.50
CA GLN A 24 9.33 -8.64 25.96
C GLN A 24 8.36 -8.92 24.79
N GLN A 25 8.35 -8.06 23.77
CA GLN A 25 7.54 -8.28 22.57
C GLN A 25 7.97 -9.55 21.83
N MET A 26 9.29 -9.77 21.70
CA MET A 26 9.81 -10.98 21.05
C MET A 26 9.43 -12.23 21.84
N LYS A 27 9.60 -12.23 23.16
CA LYS A 27 9.22 -13.37 24.02
C LYS A 27 7.73 -13.70 23.92
N SER A 28 6.87 -12.67 23.90
CA SER A 28 5.42 -12.86 23.72
C SER A 28 5.08 -13.44 22.35
N LEU A 29 5.74 -12.94 21.29
CA LEU A 29 5.57 -13.43 19.92
C LEU A 29 5.98 -14.90 19.76
N GLU A 30 7.10 -15.28 20.36
CA GLU A 30 7.59 -16.66 20.36
C GLU A 30 6.62 -17.60 21.06
N ASN A 31 6.18 -17.25 22.28
CA ASN A 31 5.21 -18.04 23.05
C ASN A 31 3.90 -18.24 22.27
N PHE A 32 3.40 -17.18 21.63
CA PHE A 32 2.22 -17.27 20.77
C PHE A 32 2.45 -18.23 19.59
N CYS A 33 3.61 -18.12 18.93
CA CYS A 33 3.95 -18.95 17.78
C CYS A 33 4.07 -20.44 18.16
N ILE A 34 4.68 -20.75 19.32
CA ILE A 34 4.80 -22.11 19.86
C ILE A 34 3.40 -22.70 20.10
N ARG A 35 2.53 -21.98 20.81
CA ARG A 35 1.18 -22.46 21.14
C ARG A 35 0.32 -22.74 19.89
N ARG A 36 0.54 -22.00 18.82
CA ARG A 36 -0.24 -22.09 17.57
C ARG A 36 0.43 -22.94 16.49
N GLY A 37 1.63 -23.49 16.74
CA GLY A 37 2.39 -24.24 15.74
C GLY A 37 2.77 -23.42 14.50
N THR A 38 3.09 -22.14 14.69
CA THR A 38 3.46 -21.22 13.59
C THR A 38 4.87 -20.66 13.78
N THR A 39 5.36 -19.89 12.81
CA THR A 39 6.61 -19.14 12.96
C THR A 39 6.33 -17.64 12.96
N PRO A 40 7.17 -16.82 13.62
CA PRO A 40 7.00 -15.36 13.64
C PRO A 40 6.82 -14.77 12.24
N ILE A 41 7.60 -15.26 11.26
CA ILE A 41 7.52 -14.82 9.87
C ILE A 41 6.16 -15.15 9.26
N LYS A 42 5.64 -16.38 9.44
CA LYS A 42 4.32 -16.78 8.92
C LYS A 42 3.22 -15.96 9.57
N PHE A 43 3.31 -15.75 10.89
CA PHE A 43 2.35 -14.94 11.63
C PHE A 43 2.32 -13.49 11.11
N ILE A 44 3.48 -12.83 11.02
CA ILE A 44 3.57 -11.44 10.54
C ILE A 44 3.01 -11.33 9.12
N LYS A 45 3.41 -12.21 8.20
CA LYS A 45 2.91 -12.20 6.83
C LYS A 45 1.40 -12.37 6.76
N LYS A 46 0.84 -13.31 7.53
CA LYS A 46 -0.61 -13.56 7.59
C LYS A 46 -1.38 -12.36 8.14
N ASN A 47 -0.83 -11.65 9.12
CA ASN A 47 -1.48 -10.45 9.67
C ASN A 47 -1.35 -9.23 8.74
N LEU A 48 -0.31 -9.16 7.91
CA LEU A 48 -0.15 -8.10 6.92
C LEU A 48 -0.98 -8.32 5.64
N GLU A 49 -1.31 -9.57 5.32
CA GLU A 49 -2.00 -9.95 4.08
C GLU A 49 -3.31 -9.18 3.79
N PRO A 50 -4.21 -8.94 4.76
CA PRO A 50 -5.43 -8.15 4.51
C PRO A 50 -5.13 -6.72 4.07
N PHE A 51 -4.10 -6.10 4.64
CA PHE A 51 -3.71 -4.74 4.28
C PHE A 51 -3.01 -4.72 2.91
N LEU A 52 -2.11 -5.66 2.65
CA LEU A 52 -1.39 -5.73 1.37
C LEU A 52 -2.32 -6.02 0.19
N THR A 53 -3.39 -6.79 0.41
CA THR A 53 -4.38 -7.09 -0.64
C THR A 53 -5.25 -5.89 -0.95
N GLN A 54 -5.68 -5.13 0.07
CA GLN A 54 -6.48 -3.90 -0.10
C GLN A 54 -5.74 -2.82 -0.89
N TYR A 55 -4.44 -2.64 -0.67
CA TYR A 55 -3.65 -1.56 -1.29
C TYR A 55 -2.86 -1.99 -2.53
N ARG A 56 -3.09 -3.20 -3.06
CA ARG A 56 -2.29 -3.74 -4.18
C ARG A 56 -2.38 -2.87 -5.44
N ASP A 57 -3.58 -2.39 -5.76
CA ASP A 57 -3.88 -1.64 -6.99
C ASP A 57 -4.31 -0.20 -6.68
N VAL A 58 -4.33 0.20 -5.41
CA VAL A 58 -4.66 1.55 -4.99
C VAL A 58 -3.48 2.46 -5.32
N LYS A 59 -3.66 3.35 -6.30
CA LYS A 59 -2.73 4.46 -6.50
C LYS A 59 -2.91 5.43 -5.33
N PRO A 60 -1.83 5.82 -4.63
CA PRO A 60 -1.93 6.82 -3.58
C PRO A 60 -2.51 8.10 -4.19
N VAL A 61 -3.70 8.48 -3.76
CA VAL A 61 -4.26 9.79 -4.09
C VAL A 61 -3.47 10.79 -3.25
N PRO A 62 -2.75 11.75 -3.86
CA PRO A 62 -2.08 12.78 -3.08
C PRO A 62 -3.14 13.52 -2.26
N PRO A 63 -2.82 13.90 -1.00
CA PRO A 63 -3.74 14.73 -0.23
C PRO A 63 -4.09 15.98 -1.06
N PRO A 64 -5.36 16.44 -1.02
CA PRO A 64 -5.76 17.61 -1.77
C PRO A 64 -4.85 18.78 -1.37
N ASN A 65 -4.27 19.43 -2.37
CA ASN A 65 -3.43 20.60 -2.12
C ASN A 65 -4.32 21.67 -1.47
N HIS A 66 -3.87 22.33 -0.41
CA HIS A 66 -4.64 23.39 0.26
C HIS A 66 -5.14 24.45 -0.72
N ARG A 67 -4.37 24.73 -1.80
CA ARG A 67 -4.77 25.65 -2.85
C ARG A 67 -5.92 25.16 -3.75
N GLN A 68 -6.22 23.86 -3.78
CA GLN A 68 -7.35 23.32 -4.55
C GLN A 68 -8.70 23.66 -3.92
N LEU A 69 -8.74 23.79 -2.59
CA LEU A 69 -9.97 24.13 -1.87
C LEU A 69 -10.34 25.61 -2.05
N THR A 70 -9.36 26.46 -2.33
CA THR A 70 -9.54 27.91 -2.51
C THR A 70 -9.72 28.34 -3.96
N ILE A 71 -9.73 27.42 -4.94
CA ILE A 71 -9.88 27.77 -6.37
C ILE A 71 -11.23 28.45 -6.60
N PHE A 72 -12.29 27.92 -5.99
CA PHE A 72 -13.63 28.46 -6.15
C PHE A 72 -13.81 29.80 -5.42
N ASP A 73 -13.20 29.97 -4.25
CA ASP A 73 -13.19 31.25 -3.52
C ASP A 73 -12.46 32.34 -4.31
N GLN A 74 -11.29 32.00 -4.88
CA GLN A 74 -10.52 32.93 -5.72
C GLN A 74 -11.25 33.30 -7.01
N LEU A 75 -12.00 32.36 -7.61
CA LEU A 75 -12.82 32.63 -8.79
C LEU A 75 -14.04 33.50 -8.48
N LEU A 76 -14.65 33.33 -7.30
CA LEU A 76 -15.76 34.16 -6.82
C LEU A 76 -15.30 35.58 -6.49
N GLU A 77 -14.09 35.74 -5.93
CA GLU A 77 -13.47 37.04 -5.66
C GLU A 77 -12.98 37.75 -6.94
N ALA A 78 -12.65 37.00 -8.01
CA ALA A 78 -12.12 37.54 -9.26
C ALA A 78 -13.18 38.15 -10.20
N GLY A 79 -14.48 38.06 -9.88
CA GLY A 79 -15.55 38.69 -10.66
C GLY A 79 -15.91 37.93 -11.95
N GLU A 80 -17.20 37.83 -12.22
CA GLU A 80 -17.80 37.02 -13.29
C GLU A 80 -17.17 37.24 -14.69
N PRO A 81 -16.73 36.18 -15.42
CA PRO A 81 -16.78 36.24 -16.87
C PRO A 81 -18.26 36.17 -17.25
N THR A 82 -18.85 37.30 -17.62
CA THR A 82 -20.18 37.34 -18.22
C THR A 82 -20.20 36.43 -19.44
N VAL A 83 -20.70 35.19 -19.27
CA VAL A 83 -20.94 34.28 -20.38
C VAL A 83 -22.18 34.80 -21.09
N LYS A 84 -21.96 35.64 -22.11
CA LYS A 84 -23.03 36.07 -23.02
C LYS A 84 -23.42 34.84 -23.84
N TYR A 85 -24.61 34.31 -23.59
CA TYR A 85 -25.27 33.38 -24.50
C TYR A 85 -25.73 34.19 -25.71
N HIS A 86 -25.14 33.90 -26.87
CA HIS A 86 -25.60 34.36 -28.18
C HIS A 86 -26.60 33.37 -28.77
#